data_AF-A0A535G9I3-F1
#
_entry.id   AF-A0A535G9I3-F1
#
_cell.length_a   1.000
_cell.length_b   1.000
_cell.length_c   1.000
_cell.angle_alpha   90.00
_cell.angle_beta   90.00
_cell.angle_gamma   90.00
#
_symmetry.space_group_name_H-M   'P 1'
#
loop_
_entity.id
_entity.type
_entity.pdbx_description
1 polymer ?
#
loop_
_entity_poly.entity_id
_entity_poly.type
_entity_poly.pdbx_seq_one_letter_code
_entity_poly.pdbx_strand_id
1 'polypeptide(L)'
;MGGEGHAGLYETLWENLTQGIQRLGGQVSTVFNVLGNEYDLLIIGQTEDPRTLHRIDALCKTLGYVARTHPAVEASEYAHLVRETNEIVHGIRSSKPDARRKEA
;
A
#
# COMPACT_ATOMS: atom_id res chain seq x y z
N MET A 1 30.91 19.35 9.10
CA MET A 1 29.68 20.10 9.46
C MET A 1 28.75 20.04 8.26
N GLY A 2 27.52 19.57 8.43
CA GLY A 2 26.50 19.57 7.37
C GLY A 2 25.74 18.25 7.32
N GLY A 3 24.61 18.18 8.02
CA GLY A 3 23.72 17.01 8.01
C GLY A 3 22.42 17.21 8.78
N GLU A 4 22.33 18.23 9.63
CA GLU A 4 21.19 18.40 10.57
C GLU A 4 20.04 19.28 10.03
N GLY A 5 20.24 20.03 8.95
CA GLY A 5 19.21 20.94 8.41
C GLY A 5 18.12 20.26 7.56
N HIS A 6 18.40 19.06 7.06
CA HIS A 6 17.51 18.35 6.12
C HIS A 6 16.48 17.47 6.84
N ALA A 7 16.86 16.80 7.94
CA ALA A 7 15.97 15.94 8.72
C ALA A 7 14.67 16.63 9.18
N GLY A 8 14.78 17.86 9.70
CA GLY A 8 13.61 18.62 10.18
C GLY A 8 12.68 19.11 9.06
N LEU A 9 13.20 19.35 7.85
CA LEU A 9 12.37 19.70 6.69
C LEU A 9 11.57 18.48 6.19
N TYR A 10 12.13 17.27 6.31
CA TYR A 10 11.47 16.04 5.89
C TYR A 10 10.39 15.57 6.86
N GLU A 11 10.66 15.64 8.16
CA GLU A 11 9.61 15.40 9.19
C GLU A 11 8.41 16.32 8.96
N THR A 12 8.67 17.61 8.68
CA THR A 12 7.62 18.58 8.38
C THR A 12 6.82 18.20 7.12
N LEU A 13 7.47 17.70 6.06
CA LEU A 13 6.77 17.26 4.84
C LEU A 13 5.93 16.00 5.05
N TRP A 14 6.44 15.03 5.82
CA TRP A 14 5.72 13.79 6.13
C TRP A 14 4.54 14.04 7.07
N GLU A 15 4.70 14.94 8.04
CA GLU A 15 3.62 15.42 8.88
C GLU A 15 2.55 16.12 8.05
N ASN A 16 2.94 17.00 7.12
CA ASN A 16 2.00 17.69 6.24
C ASN A 16 1.20 16.70 5.37
N LEU A 17 1.86 15.69 4.81
CA LEU A 17 1.21 14.63 4.03
C LEU A 17 0.24 13.81 4.90
N THR A 18 0.68 13.43 6.10
CA THR A 18 -0.13 12.67 7.07
C THR A 18 -1.38 13.45 7.48
N GLN A 19 -1.22 14.72 7.83
CA GLN A 19 -2.35 15.60 8.15
C GLN A 19 -3.27 15.81 6.94
N GLY A 20 -2.72 15.93 5.74
CA GLY A 20 -3.49 16.02 4.50
C GLY A 20 -4.37 14.79 4.31
N ILE A 21 -3.82 13.59 4.48
CA ILE A 21 -4.57 12.33 4.39
C ILE A 21 -5.67 12.26 5.46
N GLN A 22 -5.36 12.66 6.69
CA GLN A 22 -6.33 12.71 7.80
C GLN A 22 -7.51 13.66 7.53
N ARG A 23 -7.26 14.84 6.96
CA ARG A 23 -8.32 15.79 6.57
C ARG A 23 -9.21 15.26 5.45
N LEU A 24 -8.73 14.32 4.65
CA LEU A 24 -9.51 13.69 3.59
C LEU A 24 -10.37 12.53 4.10
N GLY A 25 -10.23 12.14 5.37
CA GLY A 25 -10.96 11.03 5.99
C GLY A 25 -10.18 9.71 6.04
N GLY A 26 -8.89 9.72 5.69
CA GLY A 26 -8.02 8.55 5.84
C GLY A 26 -7.33 8.54 7.20
N GLN A 27 -7.22 7.39 7.86
CA GLN A 27 -6.43 7.22 9.06
C GLN A 27 -5.08 6.64 8.69
N VAL A 28 -3.99 7.33 9.00
CA VAL A 28 -2.63 6.81 8.82
C VAL A 28 -2.23 6.04 10.07
N SER A 29 -1.87 4.77 9.90
CA SER A 29 -1.40 3.89 10.97
C SER A 29 0.11 3.89 11.06
N THR A 30 0.81 3.83 9.91
CA THR A 30 2.28 3.80 9.88
C THR A 30 2.80 4.39 8.58
N VAL A 31 3.95 5.05 8.66
CA VAL A 31 4.71 5.57 7.51
C VAL A 31 6.10 4.94 7.53
N PHE A 32 6.50 4.36 6.41
CA PHE A 32 7.82 3.76 6.22
C PHE A 32 8.57 4.48 5.10
N ASN A 33 9.86 4.74 5.31
CA ASN A 33 10.78 5.06 4.22
C ASN A 33 11.33 3.75 3.65
N VAL A 34 10.99 3.43 2.40
CA VAL A 34 11.22 2.11 1.81
C VAL A 34 12.67 1.94 1.34
N LEU A 35 13.25 2.97 0.72
CA LEU A 35 14.60 2.91 0.13
C LEU A 35 15.63 3.77 0.86
N GLY A 36 15.27 4.36 1.99
CA GLY A 36 16.12 5.30 2.73
C GLY A 36 16.38 6.61 1.97
N ASN A 37 15.62 6.86 0.91
CA ASN A 37 15.70 8.03 0.06
C ASN A 37 14.47 8.93 0.27
N GLU A 38 14.43 10.07 -0.41
CA GLU A 38 13.58 11.21 -0.04
C GLU A 38 12.11 11.06 -0.49
N TYR A 39 11.80 10.11 -1.37
CA TYR A 39 10.52 10.07 -2.11
C TYR A 39 9.79 8.72 -2.06
N ASP A 40 10.44 7.63 -1.67
CA ASP A 40 9.83 6.30 -1.63
C ASP A 40 9.22 6.03 -0.24
N LEU A 41 8.00 6.53 -0.05
CA LEU A 41 7.22 6.33 1.18
C LEU A 41 6.14 5.25 0.99
N LEU A 42 6.05 4.35 1.97
CA LEU A 42 4.92 3.45 2.12
C LEU A 42 4.07 3.93 3.31
N ILE A 43 2.84 4.35 3.00
CA ILE A 43 1.85 4.75 4.01
C ILE A 43 0.83 3.64 4.14
N ILE A 44 0.71 3.09 5.35
CA ILE A 44 -0.31 2.12 5.71
C ILE A 44 -1.39 2.85 6.51
N GLY A 45 -2.64 2.68 6.09
CA GLY A 45 -3.78 3.35 6.70
C GLY A 45 -5.09 2.70 6.34
N GLN A 46 -6.18 3.26 6.89
CA GLN A 46 -7.54 2.78 6.73
C GLN A 46 -8.46 3.94 6.36
N THR A 47 -9.55 3.65 5.64
CA THR A 47 -10.60 4.61 5.33
C THR A 47 -11.93 3.88 5.24
N GLU A 48 -13.00 4.50 5.74
CA GLU A 48 -14.37 3.96 5.64
C GLU A 48 -14.99 4.23 4.27
N ASP A 49 -14.62 5.34 3.63
CA ASP A 49 -15.08 5.71 2.29
C ASP A 49 -14.02 5.33 1.23
N PRO A 50 -14.33 4.48 0.24
CA PRO A 50 -13.42 4.15 -0.85
C PRO A 50 -13.06 5.37 -1.71
N ARG A 51 -13.91 6.42 -1.77
CA ARG A 51 -13.63 7.66 -2.52
C ARG A 51 -12.46 8.44 -1.91
N THR A 52 -12.14 8.21 -0.64
CA THR A 52 -10.98 8.80 0.03
C THR A 52 -9.68 8.44 -0.67
N LEU A 53 -9.54 7.23 -1.24
CA LEU A 53 -8.35 6.84 -2.00
C LEU A 53 -8.11 7.74 -3.21
N HIS A 54 -9.17 8.09 -3.95
CA HIS A 54 -9.08 9.01 -5.09
C HIS A 54 -8.68 10.43 -4.66
N ARG A 55 -9.17 10.87 -3.49
CA ARG A 55 -8.83 12.19 -2.94
C ARG A 55 -7.36 12.23 -2.47
N ILE A 56 -6.87 11.14 -1.88
CA ILE A 56 -5.47 10.99 -1.48
C ILE A 56 -4.57 11.01 -2.72
N ASP A 57 -4.92 10.28 -3.78
CA ASP A 57 -4.19 10.31 -5.05
C ASP A 57 -4.12 11.74 -5.64
N ALA A 58 -5.23 12.49 -5.62
CA ALA A 58 -5.26 13.88 -6.06
C ALA A 58 -4.39 14.81 -5.19
N LEU A 59 -4.38 14.61 -3.86
CA LEU A 59 -3.50 15.34 -2.94
C LEU A 59 -2.04 15.09 -3.27
N CYS A 60 -1.64 13.83 -3.42
CA CYS A 60 -0.27 13.44 -3.76
C CYS A 60 0.18 14.11 -5.07
N LYS A 61 -0.65 14.06 -6.12
CA LYS A 61 -0.38 14.72 -7.39
C LYS A 61 -0.21 16.24 -7.27
N THR A 62 -1.04 16.89 -6.44
CA THR A 62 -0.96 18.34 -6.19
C THR A 62 0.35 18.72 -5.51
N LEU A 63 0.87 17.85 -4.65
CA LEU A 63 2.16 18.00 -3.98
C LEU A 63 3.36 17.56 -4.84
N GLY A 64 3.13 17.11 -6.08
CA GLY A 64 4.17 16.65 -7.00
C GLY A 64 4.63 15.19 -6.79
N TYR A 65 3.93 14.42 -5.94
CA TYR A 65 4.23 13.01 -5.70
C TYR A 65 3.53 12.10 -6.72
N VAL A 66 4.24 11.06 -7.15
CA VAL A 66 3.66 9.94 -7.89
C VAL A 66 3.18 8.90 -6.87
N ALA A 67 1.88 8.89 -6.58
CA ALA A 67 1.30 7.91 -5.67
C ALA A 67 0.73 6.71 -6.44
N ARG A 68 0.86 5.52 -5.84
CA ARG A 68 0.09 4.32 -6.22
C ARG A 68 -0.70 3.86 -5.01
N THR A 69 -2.00 4.06 -5.04
CA THR A 69 -2.90 3.60 -3.98
C THR A 69 -3.36 2.18 -4.29
N HIS A 70 -3.17 1.28 -3.34
CA HIS A 70 -3.71 -0.08 -3.42
C HIS A 70 -4.66 -0.30 -2.25
N PRO A 71 -5.89 -0.80 -2.49
CA PRO A 71 -6.74 -1.24 -1.39
C PRO A 71 -6.03 -2.36 -0.64
N ALA A 72 -6.19 -2.40 0.69
CA ALA A 72 -5.70 -3.52 1.47
C ALA A 72 -6.36 -4.79 0.94
N VAL A 73 -5.53 -5.74 0.50
CA VAL A 73 -5.99 -7.06 0.08
C VAL A 73 -6.29 -7.84 1.36
N GLU A 74 -7.44 -8.50 1.41
CA GLU A 74 -7.80 -9.37 2.54
C GLU A 74 -6.70 -10.42 2.74
N ALA A 75 -6.37 -10.76 4.00
CA ALA A 75 -5.27 -11.67 4.29
C ALA A 75 -5.42 -13.04 3.58
N SER A 76 -6.66 -13.49 3.40
CA SER A 76 -7.01 -14.70 2.65
C SER A 76 -6.74 -14.58 1.15
N GLU A 77 -7.05 -13.43 0.55
CA GLU A 77 -6.81 -13.14 -0.86
C GLU A 77 -5.30 -12.95 -1.12
N TYR A 78 -4.58 -12.28 -0.21
CA TYR A 78 -3.13 -12.18 -0.27
C TYR A 78 -2.45 -13.56 -0.19
N ALA A 79 -2.90 -14.42 0.75
CA ALA A 79 -2.40 -15.79 0.85
C ALA A 79 -2.69 -16.61 -0.41
N HIS A 80 -3.82 -16.36 -1.07
CA HIS A 80 -4.15 -16.98 -2.35
C HIS A 80 -3.19 -16.53 -3.46
N LEU A 81 -2.98 -15.22 -3.61
CA LEU A 81 -2.06 -14.64 -4.59
C LEU A 81 -0.62 -15.13 -4.41
N VAL A 82 -0.15 -15.20 -3.17
CA VAL A 82 1.18 -15.75 -2.86
C VAL A 82 1.26 -17.22 -3.26
N ARG A 83 0.22 -18.02 -3.00
CA ARG A 83 0.18 -19.43 -3.39
C ARG A 83 0.19 -19.58 -4.91
N GLU A 84 -0.67 -18.85 -5.64
CA GLU A 84 -0.71 -18.87 -7.10
C GLU A 84 0.62 -18.42 -7.72
N THR A 85 1.24 -17.38 -7.18
CA THR A 85 2.56 -16.91 -7.63
C THR A 85 3.62 -17.99 -7.42
N ASN A 86 3.61 -18.65 -6.26
CA ASN A 86 4.53 -19.75 -5.96
C ASN A 86 4.31 -20.95 -6.92
N GLU A 87 3.06 -21.30 -7.20
CA GLU A 87 2.70 -22.35 -8.17
C GLU A 87 3.18 -22.03 -9.59
N ILE A 88 3.10 -20.77 -10.03
CA ILE A 88 3.59 -20.31 -11.34
C ILE A 88 5.12 -20.29 -11.40
N VAL A 89 5.78 -19.68 -10.39
CA VAL A 89 7.23 -19.50 -10.38
C VAL A 89 7.96 -20.84 -10.21
N HIS A 90 7.42 -21.73 -9.38
CA HIS A 90 8.05 -23.01 -9.05
C HIS A 90 7.42 -24.20 -9.78
N GLY A 91 6.40 -23.98 -10.62
CA GLY A 91 5.78 -25.01 -11.46
C GLY A 91 5.09 -26.14 -10.68
N ILE A 92 4.82 -25.94 -9.38
CA ILE A 92 4.22 -26.96 -8.53
C ILE A 92 2.71 -26.96 -8.79
N ARG A 93 2.26 -27.64 -9.84
CA ARG A 93 0.84 -28.00 -9.96
C ARG A 93 0.49 -28.89 -8.77
N SER A 94 -0.11 -28.32 -7.73
CA SER A 94 -0.83 -29.13 -6.75
C SER A 94 -2.03 -29.71 -7.48
N SER A 95 -1.88 -30.93 -8.00
CA SER A 95 -2.98 -31.75 -8.48
C SER A 95 -3.92 -32.02 -7.30
N LYS A 96 -4.83 -31.09 -7.01
CA LYS A 96 -6.00 -31.44 -6.22
C LYS A 96 -6.85 -32.37 -7.08
N PRO A 97 -7.15 -33.60 -6.62
CA PRO A 97 -8.06 -34.47 -7.34
C PRO A 97 -9.43 -33.80 -7.37
N ASP A 98 -10.01 -33.78 -8.56
CA ASP A 98 -11.35 -33.29 -8.85
C ASP A 98 -12.38 -34.04 -7.98
N ALA A 99 -12.67 -33.48 -6.82
CA ALA A 99 -13.62 -34.03 -5.85
C ALA A 99 -14.93 -33.25 -5.91
N ARG A 100 -15.65 -33.38 -7.04
CA ARG A 100 -17.13 -33.36 -7.13
C ARG A 100 -17.53 -34.00 -8.47
N ARG A 101 -17.93 -35.28 -8.48
CA ARG A 101 -19.29 -35.78 -8.18
C ARG A 101 -20.23 -35.52 -9.37
N LYS A 102 -20.35 -36.52 -10.25
CA LYS A 102 -21.51 -37.44 -10.40
C LYS A 102 -22.80 -36.73 -10.79
N GLU A 103 -23.28 -37.00 -12.00
CA GLU A 103 -24.63 -37.53 -12.30
C GLU A 103 -24.80 -37.73 -13.82
N ALA A 104 -24.72 -38.99 -14.25
CA ALA A 104 -25.50 -39.64 -15.33
C ALA A 104 -24.94 -41.05 -15.55
#